data_AF-A0A966SJ86-F1
#
_entry.id   AF-A0A966SJ86-F1
#
_cell.length_a   1.000
_cell.length_b   1.000
_cell.length_c   1.000
_cell.angle_alpha   90.00
_cell.angle_beta   90.00
_cell.angle_gamma   90.00
#
_symmetry.space_group_name_H-M   'P 1'
#
loop_
_entity.id
_entity.type
_entity.pdbx_description
1 polymer ?
#
loop_
_entity_poly.entity_id
_entity_poly.type
_entity_poly.pdbx_seq_one_letter_code
_entity_poly.pdbx_strand_id
1 'polypeptide(L)'
;MPSSSASWSSNVANLKLTEPMRTQAEISARLTNPGVIAVVRTQQPEQVLPLCAALVDGGLTALEITFTVPNACEVVAAVAKEFGARATVGVGTVLTAFQLKSALDAGAEFFVTPICRPELVPLAHTAGRPIMLGAYTPTEAQLAHEAGADFVNANKKGGPSRSRPRIKPARLSACPRPRCLRYAPPCSRRWI
;
A
#
# COMPACT_ATOMS: atom_id res chain seq x y z
N MET A 1 -12.33 -44.45 0.18
CA MET A 1 -11.91 -43.05 0.41
C MET A 1 -10.41 -43.03 0.58
N PRO A 2 -9.63 -42.45 -0.35
CA PRO A 2 -8.25 -42.09 -0.07
C PRO A 2 -8.12 -40.57 0.08
N SER A 3 -7.46 -40.19 1.17
CA SER A 3 -6.81 -38.90 1.37
C SER A 3 -5.74 -38.65 0.31
N SER A 4 -5.67 -37.44 -0.25
CA SER A 4 -4.42 -36.96 -0.85
C SER A 4 -4.26 -35.47 -0.59
N SER A 5 -3.34 -35.19 0.33
CA SER A 5 -2.50 -34.00 0.44
C SER A 5 -2.50 -33.06 -0.77
N ALA A 6 -2.76 -31.80 -0.47
CA ALA A 6 -2.15 -30.60 -1.04
C ALA A 6 -1.09 -30.85 -2.12
N SER A 7 -1.45 -30.57 -3.37
CA SER A 7 -0.53 -30.35 -4.49
C SER A 7 -0.71 -28.94 -5.05
N TRP A 8 -0.61 -27.94 -4.17
CA TRP A 8 -0.64 -26.53 -4.55
C TRP A 8 0.77 -26.02 -4.91
N SER A 9 1.44 -26.73 -5.82
CA SER A 9 2.84 -26.40 -6.19
C SER A 9 3.11 -26.33 -7.69
N SER A 10 2.13 -26.60 -8.56
CA SER A 10 2.45 -26.80 -9.98
C SER A 10 1.93 -25.74 -10.96
N ASN A 11 1.14 -24.75 -10.53
CA ASN A 11 0.52 -23.80 -11.49
C ASN A 11 0.98 -22.34 -11.41
N VAL A 12 2.00 -22.01 -10.61
CA VAL A 12 2.58 -20.64 -10.57
C VAL A 12 3.71 -20.48 -11.61
N ALA A 13 4.20 -21.57 -12.20
CA ALA A 13 5.42 -21.57 -13.00
C ALA A 13 5.26 -21.12 -14.46
N ASN A 14 4.06 -20.75 -14.95
CA ASN A 14 3.85 -20.54 -16.39
C ASN A 14 3.11 -19.27 -16.81
N LEU A 15 3.04 -18.25 -15.96
CA LEU A 15 2.84 -16.89 -16.47
C LEU A 15 4.20 -16.34 -16.92
N LYS A 16 4.42 -16.28 -18.24
CA LYS A 16 5.53 -15.51 -18.83
C LYS A 16 5.32 -14.02 -18.47
N LEU A 17 5.83 -13.59 -17.32
CA LEU A 17 5.98 -12.18 -16.97
C LEU A 17 7.23 -11.64 -17.68
N THR A 18 7.03 -10.80 -18.68
CA THR A 18 8.09 -10.21 -19.52
C THR A 18 8.86 -9.07 -18.85
N GLU A 19 8.73 -8.84 -17.54
CA GLU A 19 9.56 -7.92 -16.77
C GLU A 19 9.80 -8.51 -15.37
N PRO A 20 11.00 -8.37 -14.78
CA PRO A 20 11.26 -8.85 -13.43
C PRO A 20 10.31 -8.17 -12.44
N MET A 21 9.54 -8.97 -11.70
CA MET A 21 8.68 -8.47 -10.64
C MET A 21 9.54 -7.77 -9.59
N ARG A 22 9.14 -6.54 -9.19
CA ARG A 22 9.83 -5.80 -8.13
C ARG A 22 9.85 -6.60 -6.84
N THR A 23 10.96 -6.52 -6.12
CA THR A 23 11.13 -7.09 -4.79
C THR A 23 10.37 -6.28 -3.74
N GLN A 24 10.11 -6.90 -2.59
CA GLN A 24 9.49 -6.24 -1.44
C GLN A 24 10.25 -4.96 -1.02
N ALA A 25 11.59 -5.02 -1.00
CA ALA A 25 12.43 -3.89 -0.61
C ALA A 25 12.31 -2.72 -1.61
N GLU A 26 12.27 -3.00 -2.91
CA GLU A 26 12.09 -1.97 -3.95
C GLU A 26 10.71 -1.31 -3.86
N ILE A 27 9.68 -2.10 -3.59
CA ILE A 27 8.31 -1.59 -3.40
C ILE A 27 8.28 -0.68 -2.17
N SER A 28 8.79 -1.13 -1.02
CA SER A 28 8.86 -0.32 0.20
C SER A 28 9.67 0.97 0.01
N ALA A 29 10.76 0.94 -0.77
CA ALA A 29 11.54 2.13 -1.12
C ALA A 29 10.73 3.13 -1.97
N ARG A 30 9.92 2.65 -2.91
CA ARG A 30 9.02 3.50 -3.71
C ARG A 30 7.88 4.08 -2.88
N LEU A 31 7.35 3.32 -1.92
CA LEU A 31 6.31 3.81 -1.01
C LEU A 31 6.82 4.92 -0.08
N THR A 32 8.09 4.88 0.31
CA THR A 32 8.71 5.87 1.21
C THR A 32 9.30 7.08 0.50
N ASN A 33 9.41 7.07 -0.83
CA ASN A 33 9.91 8.18 -1.63
C ASN A 33 8.97 8.49 -2.81
N PRO A 34 8.15 9.56 -2.76
CA PRO A 34 8.21 10.69 -1.82
C PRO A 34 7.50 10.48 -0.46
N GLY A 35 6.97 9.29 -0.18
CA GLY A 35 6.25 9.02 1.08
C GLY A 35 4.76 9.39 1.03
N VAL A 36 4.18 9.48 -0.16
CA VAL A 36 2.77 9.82 -0.38
C VAL A 36 2.09 8.70 -1.18
N ILE A 37 0.98 8.18 -0.65
CA ILE A 37 0.15 7.15 -1.29
C ILE A 37 -1.23 7.76 -1.57
N ALA A 38 -1.68 7.70 -2.82
CA ALA A 38 -3.00 8.20 -3.20
C ALA A 38 -4.08 7.14 -2.94
N VAL A 39 -4.97 7.39 -1.98
CA VAL A 39 -6.08 6.46 -1.67
C VAL A 39 -7.27 6.77 -2.55
N VAL A 40 -7.58 5.85 -3.48
CA VAL A 40 -8.69 5.95 -4.41
C VAL A 40 -9.92 5.23 -3.87
N ARG A 41 -11.00 6.01 -3.71
CA ARG A 41 -12.32 5.56 -3.23
C ARG A 41 -13.38 6.18 -4.12
N THR A 42 -14.25 5.36 -4.69
CA THR A 42 -15.40 5.78 -5.48
C THR A 42 -16.43 4.65 -5.53
N GLN A 43 -17.69 5.00 -5.79
CA GLN A 43 -18.77 4.04 -6.07
C GLN A 43 -18.92 3.77 -7.58
N GLN A 44 -18.19 4.50 -8.42
CA GLN A 44 -18.22 4.40 -9.89
C GLN A 44 -16.87 3.87 -10.40
N PRO A 45 -16.73 2.55 -10.63
CA PRO A 45 -15.46 1.93 -11.06
C PRO A 45 -14.86 2.56 -12.31
N GLU A 46 -15.70 3.01 -13.24
CA GLU A 46 -15.32 3.68 -14.49
C GLU A 46 -14.53 4.98 -14.27
N GLN A 47 -14.65 5.61 -13.11
CA GLN A 47 -13.90 6.82 -12.77
C GLN A 47 -12.48 6.54 -12.29
N VAL A 48 -12.15 5.30 -11.93
CA VAL A 48 -10.85 4.99 -11.30
C VAL A 48 -9.70 5.15 -12.27
N LEU A 49 -9.81 4.65 -13.51
CA LEU A 49 -8.75 4.79 -14.50
C LEU A 49 -8.43 6.27 -14.84
N PRO A 50 -9.42 7.12 -15.19
CA PRO A 50 -9.17 8.54 -15.41
C PRO A 50 -8.56 9.26 -14.19
N LEU A 51 -9.01 8.89 -12.98
CA LEU A 51 -8.45 9.46 -11.75
C LEU A 51 -7.00 9.02 -11.54
N CYS A 52 -6.68 7.74 -11.72
CA CYS A 52 -5.32 7.23 -11.64
C CYS A 52 -4.41 7.89 -12.69
N ALA A 53 -4.89 8.12 -13.91
CA ALA A 53 -4.15 8.85 -14.94
C ALA A 53 -3.76 10.25 -14.46
N ALA A 54 -4.74 11.02 -13.97
CA ALA A 54 -4.50 12.37 -13.46
C ALA A 54 -3.52 12.39 -12.26
N LEU A 55 -3.60 11.40 -11.37
CA LEU A 55 -2.70 11.27 -10.21
C LEU A 55 -1.25 10.96 -10.66
N VAL A 56 -1.08 10.02 -11.60
CA VAL A 56 0.24 9.62 -12.12
C VAL A 56 0.86 10.77 -12.92
N ASP A 57 0.08 11.46 -13.74
CA ASP A 57 0.56 12.63 -14.50
C ASP A 57 0.89 13.81 -13.57
N GLY A 58 0.21 13.90 -12.41
CA GLY A 58 0.56 14.80 -11.31
C GLY A 58 1.82 14.40 -10.53
N GLY A 59 2.48 13.28 -10.88
CA GLY A 59 3.73 12.82 -10.29
C GLY A 59 3.57 11.87 -9.10
N LEU A 60 2.36 11.37 -8.82
CA LEU A 60 2.17 10.36 -7.77
C LEU A 60 2.56 8.97 -8.27
N THR A 61 3.42 8.32 -7.50
CA THR A 61 4.05 7.03 -7.86
C THR A 61 3.50 5.85 -7.05
N ALA A 62 2.55 6.08 -6.14
CA ALA A 62 1.91 5.05 -5.34
C ALA A 62 0.39 5.28 -5.29
N LEU A 63 -0.36 4.26 -5.69
CA LEU A 63 -1.82 4.27 -5.77
C LEU A 63 -2.38 3.15 -4.92
N GLU A 64 -3.33 3.45 -4.04
CA GLU A 64 -4.06 2.47 -3.23
C GLU A 64 -5.52 2.46 -3.67
N ILE A 65 -5.96 1.37 -4.31
CA ILE A 65 -7.37 1.17 -4.65
C ILE A 65 -8.01 0.35 -3.54
N THR A 66 -9.06 0.86 -2.92
CA THR A 66 -9.68 0.16 -1.79
C THR A 66 -10.71 -0.88 -2.25
N PHE A 67 -10.90 -1.93 -1.46
CA PHE A 67 -12.03 -2.88 -1.63
C PHE A 67 -13.42 -2.25 -1.44
N THR A 68 -13.52 -0.95 -1.13
CA THR A 68 -14.80 -0.22 -1.13
C THR A 68 -15.24 0.22 -2.52
N VAL A 69 -14.36 0.11 -3.52
CA VAL A 69 -14.69 0.29 -4.93
C VAL A 69 -15.35 -1.00 -5.46
N PRO A 70 -16.52 -0.92 -6.12
CA PRO A 70 -17.12 -2.10 -6.76
C PRO A 70 -16.17 -2.73 -7.78
N ASN A 71 -16.15 -4.07 -7.84
CA ASN A 71 -15.24 -4.82 -8.72
C ASN A 71 -13.75 -4.45 -8.58
N ALA A 72 -13.31 -4.13 -7.36
CA ALA A 72 -11.95 -3.64 -7.08
C ALA A 72 -10.84 -4.46 -7.75
N CYS A 73 -10.93 -5.80 -7.79
CA CYS A 73 -9.90 -6.63 -8.44
C CYS A 73 -9.79 -6.37 -9.95
N GLU A 74 -10.91 -6.22 -10.66
CA GLU A 74 -10.91 -5.92 -12.10
C GLU A 74 -10.31 -4.53 -12.36
N VAL A 75 -10.67 -3.57 -11.52
CA VAL A 75 -10.13 -2.21 -11.56
C VAL A 75 -8.63 -2.19 -11.30
N VAL A 76 -8.17 -2.93 -10.29
CA VAL A 76 -6.73 -3.06 -9.96
C VAL A 76 -5.98 -3.67 -11.13
N ALA A 77 -6.50 -4.73 -11.75
CA ALA A 77 -5.88 -5.34 -12.92
C ALA A 77 -5.76 -4.35 -14.09
N ALA A 78 -6.79 -3.53 -14.33
CA ALA A 78 -6.75 -2.50 -15.37
C ALA A 78 -5.72 -1.40 -15.05
N VAL A 79 -5.68 -0.91 -13.81
CA VAL A 79 -4.74 0.13 -13.36
C VAL A 79 -3.29 -0.40 -13.35
N ALA A 80 -3.07 -1.63 -12.90
CA ALA A 80 -1.76 -2.26 -12.91
C ALA A 80 -1.24 -2.46 -14.34
N LYS A 81 -2.12 -2.85 -15.27
CA LYS A 81 -1.77 -2.96 -16.69
C LYS A 81 -1.37 -1.61 -17.31
N GLU A 82 -2.14 -0.56 -17.02
CA GLU A 82 -1.95 0.76 -17.64
C GLU A 82 -0.80 1.56 -17.01
N PHE A 83 -0.69 1.54 -15.68
CA PHE A 83 0.22 2.41 -14.93
C PHE A 83 1.32 1.67 -14.21
N GLY A 84 1.33 0.33 -14.19
CA GLY A 84 2.25 -0.47 -13.40
C GLY A 84 3.72 -0.22 -13.68
N ALA A 85 4.10 0.30 -14.84
CA ALA A 85 5.49 0.71 -15.11
C ALA A 85 5.88 2.03 -14.40
N ARG A 86 4.93 2.97 -14.28
CA ARG A 86 5.13 4.33 -13.75
C ARG A 86 4.78 4.46 -12.26
N ALA A 87 3.85 3.65 -11.78
CA ALA A 87 3.35 3.69 -10.42
C ALA A 87 3.33 2.30 -9.77
N THR A 88 3.36 2.29 -8.45
CA THR A 88 3.17 1.12 -7.61
C THR A 88 1.69 1.04 -7.27
N VAL A 89 1.04 -0.07 -7.63
CA VAL A 89 -0.41 -0.23 -7.44
C VAL A 89 -0.64 -1.18 -6.26
N GLY A 90 -1.34 -0.71 -5.25
CA GLY A 90 -1.68 -1.49 -4.07
C GLY A 90 -3.18 -1.51 -3.81
N VAL A 91 -3.57 -2.35 -2.86
CA VAL A 91 -4.98 -2.51 -2.47
C VAL A 91 -5.18 -2.20 -1.00
N GLY A 92 -6.17 -1.37 -0.73
CA GLY A 92 -6.61 -0.98 0.60
C GLY A 92 -7.85 -1.69 1.07
N THR A 93 -8.15 -1.59 2.37
CA THR A 93 -9.32 -2.23 2.99
C THR A 93 -9.24 -3.76 2.92
N VAL A 94 -8.03 -4.33 2.99
CA VAL A 94 -7.85 -5.79 3.01
C VAL A 94 -8.16 -6.32 4.41
N LEU A 95 -9.15 -7.21 4.52
CA LEU A 95 -9.60 -7.77 5.80
C LEU A 95 -9.40 -9.29 5.89
N THR A 96 -9.33 -9.98 4.75
CA THR A 96 -9.25 -11.46 4.71
C THR A 96 -8.11 -11.97 3.83
N ALA A 97 -7.67 -13.19 4.09
CA ALA A 97 -6.69 -13.88 3.25
C ALA A 97 -7.18 -14.04 1.80
N PHE A 98 -8.48 -14.27 1.62
CA PHE A 98 -9.11 -14.33 0.29
C PHE A 98 -8.98 -13.01 -0.46
N GLN A 99 -9.29 -11.88 0.20
CA GLN A 99 -9.12 -10.55 -0.39
C GLN A 99 -7.66 -10.27 -0.77
N LEU A 100 -6.71 -10.59 0.12
CA LEU A 100 -5.28 -10.46 -0.15
C LEU A 100 -4.88 -11.27 -1.39
N LYS A 101 -5.31 -12.53 -1.47
CA LYS A 101 -4.99 -13.41 -2.58
C LYS A 101 -5.60 -12.92 -3.90
N SER A 102 -6.87 -12.52 -3.89
CA SER A 102 -7.53 -11.96 -5.07
C SER A 102 -6.87 -10.66 -5.55
N ALA A 103 -6.39 -9.83 -4.64
CA ALA A 103 -5.64 -8.62 -4.97
C ALA A 103 -4.24 -8.93 -5.55
N LEU A 104 -3.53 -9.92 -5.01
CA LEU A 104 -2.27 -10.41 -5.59
C LEU A 104 -2.47 -10.88 -7.03
N ASP A 105 -3.49 -11.70 -7.27
CA ASP A 105 -3.78 -12.24 -8.59
C ASP A 105 -4.22 -11.14 -9.58
N ALA A 106 -4.80 -10.05 -9.08
CA ALA A 106 -5.09 -8.84 -9.86
C ALA A 106 -3.85 -7.95 -10.15
N GLY A 107 -2.68 -8.29 -9.60
CA GLY A 107 -1.43 -7.53 -9.83
C GLY A 107 -1.11 -6.47 -8.78
N ALA A 108 -1.72 -6.53 -7.59
CA ALA A 108 -1.36 -5.64 -6.49
C ALA A 108 0.08 -5.91 -6.00
N GLU A 109 0.80 -4.82 -5.69
CA GLU A 109 2.18 -4.84 -5.23
C GLU A 109 2.32 -4.57 -3.74
N PHE A 110 1.32 -3.97 -3.09
CA PHE A 110 1.31 -3.79 -1.63
C PHE A 110 -0.13 -3.81 -1.09
N PHE A 111 -0.25 -4.02 0.21
CA PHE A 111 -1.54 -4.15 0.89
C PHE A 111 -1.65 -3.17 2.04
N VAL A 112 -2.85 -2.61 2.21
CA VAL A 112 -3.20 -1.78 3.37
C VAL A 112 -4.43 -2.38 4.03
N THR A 113 -4.30 -2.74 5.30
CA THR A 113 -5.46 -3.12 6.13
C THR A 113 -5.81 -1.99 7.10
N PRO A 114 -7.09 -1.67 7.27
CA PRO A 114 -7.53 -0.58 8.13
C PRO A 114 -7.53 -0.94 9.61
N ILE A 115 -7.26 -2.22 9.95
CA ILE A 115 -7.25 -2.80 11.30
C ILE A 115 -5.98 -3.64 11.51
N CYS A 116 -5.71 -4.02 12.76
CA CYS A 116 -4.55 -4.84 13.06
C CYS A 116 -4.87 -6.31 12.84
N ARG A 117 -4.40 -6.87 11.71
CA ARG A 117 -4.58 -8.28 11.32
C ARG A 117 -3.21 -8.96 11.08
N PRO A 118 -2.47 -9.31 12.15
CA PRO A 118 -1.14 -9.92 12.07
C PRO A 118 -1.04 -11.14 11.15
N GLU A 119 -2.10 -11.94 11.09
CA GLU A 119 -2.17 -13.17 10.29
C GLU A 119 -2.05 -12.94 8.78
N LEU A 120 -2.24 -11.70 8.29
CA LEU A 120 -2.08 -11.37 6.87
C LEU A 120 -0.62 -11.09 6.48
N VAL A 121 0.25 -10.79 7.46
CA VAL A 121 1.66 -10.48 7.21
C VAL A 121 2.41 -11.62 6.52
N PRO A 122 2.41 -12.86 7.05
CA PRO A 122 3.13 -13.95 6.40
C PRO A 122 2.59 -14.25 4.99
N LEU A 123 1.30 -14.01 4.73
CA LEU A 123 0.71 -14.22 3.40
C LEU A 123 1.25 -13.20 2.39
N ALA A 124 1.34 -11.92 2.76
CA ALA A 124 1.90 -10.88 1.90
C ALA A 124 3.40 -11.10 1.65
N HIS A 125 4.16 -11.42 2.70
CA HIS A 125 5.60 -11.65 2.63
C HIS A 125 5.98 -12.89 1.84
N THR A 126 5.17 -13.96 1.92
CA THR A 126 5.36 -15.16 1.07
C THR A 126 5.25 -14.81 -0.42
N ALA A 127 4.43 -13.82 -0.76
CA ALA A 127 4.31 -13.28 -2.12
C ALA A 127 5.34 -12.17 -2.44
N GLY A 128 6.28 -11.89 -1.52
CA GLY A 128 7.28 -10.84 -1.68
C GLY A 128 6.69 -9.43 -1.76
N ARG A 129 5.53 -9.19 -1.12
CA ARG A 129 4.83 -7.90 -1.13
C ARG A 129 4.77 -7.29 0.27
N PRO A 130 5.02 -5.98 0.41
CA PRO A 130 4.88 -5.32 1.70
C PRO A 130 3.41 -5.15 2.10
N ILE A 131 3.18 -5.11 3.41
CA ILE A 131 1.86 -4.89 3.99
C ILE A 131 1.92 -3.84 5.10
N MET A 132 0.91 -2.97 5.09
CA MET A 132 0.69 -1.95 6.09
C MET A 132 -0.50 -2.35 6.97
N LEU A 133 -0.26 -2.57 8.26
CA LEU A 133 -1.32 -2.88 9.22
C LEU A 133 -1.88 -1.62 9.87
N GLY A 134 -3.20 -1.52 9.99
CA GLY A 134 -3.86 -0.44 10.69
C GLY A 134 -3.80 -0.63 12.21
N ALA A 135 -3.60 0.44 12.95
CA ALA A 135 -3.66 0.42 14.42
C ALA A 135 -4.39 1.66 14.93
N TYR A 136 -5.29 1.46 15.91
CA TYR A 136 -6.01 2.52 16.61
C TYR A 136 -5.44 2.78 18.00
N THR A 137 -4.75 1.79 18.57
CA THR A 137 -4.13 1.84 19.90
C THR A 137 -2.62 1.57 19.83
N PRO A 138 -1.83 2.03 20.81
CA PRO A 138 -0.41 1.68 20.91
C PRO A 138 -0.17 0.17 20.99
N THR A 139 -1.06 -0.57 21.66
CA THR A 139 -0.98 -2.03 21.75
C THR A 139 -1.12 -2.70 20.38
N GLU A 140 -2.07 -2.25 19.57
CA GLU A 140 -2.21 -2.74 18.19
C GLU A 140 -1.01 -2.36 17.32
N ALA A 141 -0.44 -1.17 17.51
CA ALA A 141 0.77 -0.75 16.78
C ALA A 141 1.97 -1.62 17.15
N GLN A 142 2.13 -1.94 18.43
CA GLN A 142 3.17 -2.87 18.91
C GLN A 142 2.95 -4.27 18.35
N LEU A 143 1.72 -4.78 18.38
CA LEU A 143 1.38 -6.08 17.82
C LEU A 143 1.66 -6.16 16.31
N ALA A 144 1.36 -5.09 15.56
CA ALA A 144 1.68 -5.00 14.14
C ALA A 144 3.18 -5.02 13.88
N HIS A 145 3.96 -4.32 14.71
CA HIS A 145 5.41 -4.32 14.62
C HIS A 145 6.01 -5.71 14.91
N GLU A 146 5.56 -6.36 15.98
CA GLU A 146 6.00 -7.71 16.37
C GLU A 146 5.63 -8.77 15.32
N ALA A 147 4.49 -8.60 14.66
CA ALA A 147 4.07 -9.43 13.53
C ALA A 147 4.94 -9.26 12.27
N GLY A 148 5.79 -8.23 12.23
CA GLY A 148 6.67 -7.93 11.11
C GLY A 148 6.04 -7.08 10.01
N ALA A 149 4.99 -6.31 10.29
CA ALA A 149 4.42 -5.40 9.30
C ALA A 149 5.48 -4.39 8.79
N ASP A 150 5.51 -4.16 7.47
CA ASP A 150 6.44 -3.20 6.86
C ASP A 150 6.15 -1.75 7.30
N PHE A 151 4.86 -1.47 7.50
CA PHE A 151 4.37 -0.16 7.93
C PHE A 151 3.20 -0.30 8.89
N VAL A 152 3.03 0.69 9.78
CA VAL A 152 1.87 0.78 10.67
C VAL A 152 1.07 2.04 10.32
N ASN A 153 -0.19 1.86 9.90
CA ASN A 153 -1.12 2.95 9.64
C ASN A 153 -1.86 3.33 10.92
N ALA A 154 -1.44 4.43 11.55
CA ALA A 154 -2.10 4.97 12.73
C ALA A 154 -3.41 5.68 12.37
N ASN A 155 -4.48 4.93 12.15
CA ASN A 155 -5.80 5.48 11.86
C ASN A 155 -6.47 6.00 13.14
N LYS A 156 -6.31 7.28 13.48
CA LYS A 156 -7.12 7.89 14.55
C LYS A 156 -8.50 8.28 14.04
N LYS A 157 -9.41 7.32 13.81
CA LYS A 157 -10.86 7.64 13.75
C LYS A 157 -11.53 7.79 15.12
N GLY A 158 -10.78 7.59 16.21
CA GLY A 158 -11.24 7.75 17.60
C GLY A 158 -10.76 9.02 18.31
N GLY A 159 -10.30 10.05 17.59
CA GLY A 159 -10.12 11.39 18.19
C GLY A 159 -11.49 12.06 18.36
N PRO A 160 -11.74 12.88 19.41
CA PRO A 160 -13.03 13.52 19.60
C PRO A 160 -13.41 14.29 18.33
N SER A 161 -14.66 14.14 17.88
CA SER A 161 -15.25 14.95 16.83
C SER A 161 -15.11 16.44 17.20
N ARG A 162 -14.06 17.10 16.70
CA ARG A 162 -13.87 18.55 16.84
C ARG A 162 -13.63 19.18 15.48
N SER A 163 -14.69 19.86 15.04
CA SER A 163 -14.73 21.10 14.27
C SER A 163 -13.39 21.61 13.70
N ARG A 164 -13.42 21.83 12.37
CA ARG A 164 -12.43 22.54 11.54
C ARG A 164 -11.62 23.61 12.30
N PRO A 165 -10.27 23.56 12.25
CA PRO A 165 -9.47 24.78 12.30
C PRO A 165 -9.47 25.39 10.89
N ARG A 166 -10.09 26.56 10.79
CA ARG A 166 -10.04 27.45 9.62
C ARG A 166 -8.59 27.91 9.44
N ILE A 167 -7.83 27.30 8.54
CA ILE A 167 -6.48 27.77 8.18
C ILE A 167 -6.65 29.06 7.37
N LYS A 168 -6.17 30.19 7.91
CA LYS A 168 -5.96 31.44 7.16
C LYS A 168 -4.85 31.21 6.13
N PRO A 169 -4.93 31.78 4.91
CA PRO A 169 -3.91 31.56 3.89
C PRO A 169 -2.60 32.24 4.31
N ALA A 170 -1.56 31.45 4.55
CA ALA A 170 -0.20 31.94 4.65
C ALA A 170 0.31 32.21 3.23
N ARG A 171 0.65 33.47 3.01
CA ARG A 171 1.22 34.06 1.79
C ARG A 171 2.47 33.28 1.36
N LEU A 172 2.50 32.80 0.12
CA LEU A 172 3.75 32.35 -0.51
C LEU A 172 4.73 33.53 -0.51
N SER A 173 5.88 33.36 0.15
CA SER A 173 7.08 34.12 -0.18
C SER A 173 8.16 33.12 -0.56
N ALA A 174 8.60 33.21 -1.80
CA ALA A 174 9.70 32.43 -2.34
C ALA A 174 10.98 32.74 -1.55
N CYS A 175 11.67 31.70 -1.06
CA CYS A 175 13.01 31.85 -0.49
C CYS A 175 14.05 31.43 -1.55
N PRO A 176 14.84 32.38 -2.09
CA PRO A 176 15.89 32.09 -3.05
C PRO A 176 17.24 32.07 -2.32
N ARG A 177 17.79 30.88 -2.02
CA ARG A 177 19.20 30.54 -2.26
C ARG A 177 19.61 29.15 -1.74
N PRO A 178 20.61 28.52 -2.38
CA PRO A 178 21.04 27.15 -2.15
C PRO A 178 22.14 27.07 -1.07
N ARG A 179 22.35 25.86 -0.54
CA ARG A 179 23.54 25.39 0.22
C ARG A 179 23.43 25.42 1.76
N CYS A 180 22.81 24.37 2.30
CA CYS A 180 23.16 23.69 3.57
C CYS A 180 22.83 22.19 3.38
N LEU A 181 23.68 21.41 2.71
CA LEU A 181 24.67 20.50 3.31
C LEU A 181 24.13 19.62 4.45
N ARG A 182 23.78 18.38 4.05
CA ARG A 182 23.95 17.09 4.74
C ARG A 182 23.39 16.95 6.17
N TYR A 183 22.34 16.14 6.27
CA TYR A 183 22.19 15.21 7.40
C TYR A 183 21.87 13.82 6.84
N ALA A 184 22.84 12.92 6.89
CA ALA A 184 22.63 11.48 6.75
C ALA A 184 22.37 10.91 8.16
N PRO A 185 21.39 10.01 8.37
CA PRO A 185 21.15 9.44 9.68
C PRO A 185 22.19 8.36 10.00
N PRO A 186 22.61 8.21 11.28
CA PRO A 186 23.36 7.03 11.67
C PRO A 186 22.43 5.82 11.76
N CYS A 187 22.79 4.80 11.01
CA CYS A 187 22.37 3.42 11.19
C CYS A 187 22.91 2.91 12.54
N SER A 188 22.04 2.62 13.49
CA SER A 188 22.19 1.46 14.39
C SER A 188 20.95 1.27 15.25
N ARG A 189 20.40 0.08 15.13
CA ARG A 189 19.59 -0.69 16.09
C ARG A 189 19.47 -0.11 17.51
N ARG A 190 18.28 -0.35 18.07
CA ARG A 190 17.90 -0.40 19.50
C ARG A 190 17.12 0.82 19.94
N TRP A 191 15.80 0.66 19.98
CA TRP A 191 14.96 1.38 20.92
C TRP A 191 14.08 0.37 21.64
N ILE A 192 14.14 0.49 22.97
CA ILE A 192 13.40 -0.22 24.01
C ILE A 192 11.92 0.15 23.92
#